data_AF-A0A924NJV5-F1
#
_entry.id   AF-A0A924NJV5-F1
#
_cell.length_a   1.000
_cell.length_b   1.000
_cell.length_c   1.000
_cell.angle_alpha   90.00
_cell.angle_beta   90.00
_cell.angle_gamma   90.00
#
_symmetry.space_group_name_H-M   'P 1'
#
loop_
_entity.id
_entity.type
_entity.pdbx_description
1 polymer ?
#
loop_
_entity_poly.entity_id
_entity_poly.type
_entity_poly.pdbx_seq_one_letter_code
_entity_poly.pdbx_strand_id
1 'polypeptide(L)' 'MRAVLEGQGKALPDDESTQLVEVGFRSLDFSELALRVEDETDTELNFEAAEMRQILTVADVLDFLVKASAP' A
#
# COMPACT_ATOMS: atom_id res chain seq x y z
N MET A 1 -2.77 5.75 -0.36
CA MET A 1 -3.73 4.62 -0.26
C MET A 1 -5.17 5.02 -0.53
N ARG A 2 -5.73 6.02 0.18
CA ARG A 2 -7.13 6.48 0.00
C ARG A 2 -7.52 6.69 -1.48
N ALA A 3 -6.71 7.44 -2.24
CA ALA A 3 -6.99 7.73 -3.65
C ALA A 3 -7.14 6.47 -4.52
N VAL A 4 -6.37 5.40 -4.24
CA VAL A 4 -6.46 4.11 -4.95
C VAL A 4 -7.78 3.41 -4.61
N LEU A 5 -8.14 3.35 -3.32
CA LEU A 5 -9.39 2.74 -2.88
C LEU A 5 -10.62 3.46 -3.43
N GLU A 6 -10.64 4.80 -3.36
CA GLU A 6 -11.74 5.63 -3.88
C GLU A 6 -11.88 5.51 -5.40
N GLY A 7 -10.75 5.53 -6.13
CA GLY A 7 -10.73 5.38 -7.58
C GLY A 7 -11.33 4.05 -8.07
N GLN A 8 -11.35 3.04 -7.20
CA GLN A 8 -11.89 1.71 -7.48
C GLN A 8 -13.24 1.44 -6.80
N GLY A 9 -13.82 2.42 -6.11
CA GLY A 9 -15.11 2.28 -5.41
C GLY A 9 -15.07 1.29 -4.24
N LYS A 10 -13.89 1.10 -3.62
CA LYS A 10 -13.70 0.20 -2.47
C LYS A 10 -14.07 0.87 -1.15
N ALA A 11 -14.35 0.05 -0.14
CA ALA A 11 -14.56 0.53 1.21
C ALA A 11 -13.28 1.23 1.71
N LEU A 12 -13.45 2.35 2.42
CA LEU A 12 -12.36 3.02 3.09
C LEU A 12 -12.11 2.39 4.45
N PRO A 13 -10.85 2.26 4.88
CA PRO A 13 -10.55 1.80 6.22
C PRO A 13 -10.98 2.84 7.26
N ASP A 14 -11.49 2.37 8.39
CA ASP A 14 -11.85 3.22 9.53
C ASP A 14 -10.58 3.76 10.21
N ASP A 15 -9.56 2.91 10.35
CA ASP A 15 -8.24 3.23 10.87
C ASP A 15 -7.13 2.32 10.31
N GLU A 16 -5.87 2.58 10.66
CA GLU A 16 -4.71 1.85 10.14
C GLU A 16 -4.65 0.37 10.59
N SER A 17 -5.38 -0.02 11.63
CA SER A 17 -5.49 -1.43 12.05
C SER A 17 -6.45 -2.25 11.18
N THR A 18 -7.20 -1.60 10.28
CA THR A 18 -8.13 -2.28 9.35
C THR A 18 -7.39 -3.31 8.50
N GLN A 19 -7.96 -4.51 8.38
CA GLN A 19 -7.37 -5.55 7.54
C GLN A 19 -7.60 -5.28 6.05
N LEU A 20 -6.58 -5.55 5.23
CA LEU A 20 -6.64 -5.33 3.78
C LEU A 20 -7.77 -6.11 3.11
N VAL A 21 -8.11 -7.29 3.64
CA VAL A 21 -9.22 -8.12 3.15
C VAL A 21 -10.58 -7.44 3.35
N GLU A 22 -10.74 -6.60 4.38
CA GLU A 22 -11.99 -5.91 4.69
C GLU A 22 -12.26 -4.76 3.71
N VAL A 23 -11.20 -4.08 3.27
CA VAL A 23 -11.28 -3.00 2.26
C VAL A 23 -11.10 -3.52 0.83
N GLY A 24 -10.95 -4.84 0.65
CA GLY A 24 -10.74 -5.47 -0.66
C GLY A 24 -9.45 -5.04 -1.35
N PHE A 25 -8.41 -4.69 -0.58
CA PHE A 25 -7.10 -4.31 -1.06
C PHE A 25 -6.27 -5.56 -1.42
N ARG A 26 -5.74 -5.59 -2.64
CA ARG A 26 -5.08 -6.74 -3.27
C ARG A 26 -3.73 -6.33 -3.84
N SER A 27 -2.97 -7.31 -4.34
CA SER A 27 -1.64 -7.09 -4.92
C SER A 27 -1.60 -6.05 -6.04
N LEU A 28 -2.65 -5.95 -6.87
CA LEU A 28 -2.70 -4.94 -7.93
C LEU A 28 -2.83 -3.50 -7.36
N ASP A 29 -3.61 -3.34 -6.28
CA ASP A 29 -3.76 -2.05 -5.60
C ASP A 29 -2.47 -1.62 -4.94
N PHE A 30 -1.73 -2.61 -4.40
CA PHE A 30 -0.40 -2.40 -3.88
C PHE A 30 0.55 -1.90 -4.97
N SER A 31 0.59 -2.54 -6.13
CA SER A 31 1.41 -2.10 -7.26
C SER A 31 1.02 -0.70 -7.74
N GLU A 32 -0.28 -0.39 -7.84
CA GLU A 32 -0.74 0.95 -8.20
C GLU A 32 -0.30 1.99 -7.18
N LEU A 33 -0.43 1.68 -5.88
CA LEU A 33 -0.01 2.56 -4.80
C LEU A 33 1.51 2.79 -4.82
N ALA A 34 2.30 1.75 -5.04
CA ALA A 34 3.75 1.83 -5.15
C ALA A 34 4.18 2.74 -6.30
N LEU A 35 3.68 2.53 -7.52
CA LEU A 35 3.97 3.36 -8.69
C LEU A 35 3.67 4.84 -8.44
N ARG A 36 2.60 5.11 -7.68
CA ARG A 36 2.19 6.47 -7.34
C ARG A 36 3.14 7.14 -6.34
N VAL A 37 3.67 6.37 -5.38
CA VAL A 37 4.71 6.87 -4.47
C VAL A 37 6.01 7.11 -5.22
N GLU A 38 6.40 6.23 -6.14
CA GLU A 38 7.59 6.43 -6.99
C GLU A 38 7.49 7.73 -7.79
N ASP A 39 6.35 7.99 -8.43
CA ASP A 39 6.08 9.22 -9.19
C ASP A 39 6.11 10.48 -8.30
N GLU A 40 5.57 10.40 -7.07
CA GLU A 40 5.54 11.53 -6.13
C GLU A 40 6.90 11.82 -5.47
N THR A 41 7.75 10.80 -5.32
CA THR A 41 9.04 10.91 -4.59
C THR A 41 10.27 10.88 -5.50
N ASP A 42 10.09 10.65 -6.80
CA ASP A 42 11.17 10.42 -7.78
C ASP A 42 12.17 9.34 -7.32
N THR A 43 11.66 8.35 -6.56
CA THR A 43 12.45 7.28 -5.95
C THR A 43 11.89 5.93 -6.38
N GLU A 44 12.72 5.08 -6.97
CA GLU A 44 12.32 3.72 -7.35
C GLU A 44 12.21 2.83 -6.12
N LEU A 45 11.05 2.20 -5.92
CA LEU A 45 10.81 1.32 -4.79
C LEU A 45 11.13 -0.13 -5.19
N ASN A 46 12.12 -0.70 -4.53
CA ASN A 46 12.50 -2.11 -4.73
C ASN A 46 11.96 -2.96 -3.59
N PHE A 47 11.26 -4.05 -3.93
CA PHE A 47 10.59 -4.91 -2.96
C PHE A 47 11.05 -6.36 -3.09
N GLU A 48 11.38 -6.99 -1.96
CA GLU A 48 11.61 -8.42 -1.92
C GLU A 48 10.31 -9.18 -1.63
N ALA A 49 10.04 -10.24 -2.39
CA ALA A 49 8.81 -11.03 -2.27
C ALA A 49 8.61 -11.64 -0.86
N ALA A 50 9.69 -11.79 -0.08
CA ALA A 50 9.62 -12.24 1.31
C ALA A 50 9.02 -11.20 2.25
N GLU A 51 9.30 -9.91 2.02
CA GLU A 51 8.85 -8.81 2.88
C GLU A 51 7.35 -8.53 2.68
N MET A 52 6.84 -8.74 1.47
CA MET A 52 5.42 -8.56 1.15
C MET A 52 4.50 -9.60 1.80
N ARG A 53 5.03 -10.75 2.26
CA ARG A 53 4.21 -11.85 2.83
C ARG A 53 3.58 -11.54 4.19
N GLN A 54 4.03 -10.48 4.86
CA GLN A 54 3.57 -10.12 6.20
C GLN A 54 2.58 -8.96 6.21
N ILE A 55 2.20 -8.43 5.04
CA ILE A 55 1.31 -7.27 4.94
C ILE A 55 -0.14 -7.71 5.09
N LEU A 56 -0.78 -7.37 6.22
CA LEU A 56 -2.15 -7.78 6.56
C LEU A 56 -3.08 -6.60 6.80
N THR A 57 -2.54 -5.48 7.28
CA THR A 57 -3.28 -4.28 7.67
C THR A 57 -2.91 -3.08 6.81
N VAL A 58 -3.71 -2.01 6.92
CA VAL A 58 -3.38 -0.70 6.34
C VAL A 58 -2.06 -0.18 6.89
N ALA A 59 -1.81 -0.32 8.20
CA ALA A 59 -0.56 0.07 8.85
C ALA A 59 0.64 -0.63 8.22
N ASP A 60 0.54 -1.95 7.97
CA ASP A 60 1.64 -2.70 7.35
C ASP A 60 1.99 -2.16 5.96
N VAL A 61 0.99 -1.77 5.16
CA VAL A 61 1.22 -1.17 3.83
C VAL A 61 1.93 0.17 3.95
N LEU A 62 1.45 1.04 4.84
CA LEU A 62 2.02 2.38 5.03
C LEU A 62 3.45 2.29 5.55
N ASP A 63 3.68 1.48 6.59
CA ASP A 63 5.01 1.24 7.15
C ASP A 63 5.97 0.67 6.12
N PHE A 64 5.50 -0.26 5.29
CA PHE A 64 6.30 -0.86 4.23
C PHE A 64 6.73 0.18 3.19
N LEU A 65 5.79 1.02 2.72
CA LEU A 65 6.10 2.07 1.75
C LEU A 65 7.03 3.13 2.33
N VAL A 66 6.82 3.54 3.58
CA VAL A 66 7.70 4.51 4.26
C VAL A 66 9.13 3.96 4.34
N LYS A 67 9.30 2.69 4.74
CA LYS A 67 10.61 2.04 4.80
C LYS A 67 11.27 1.93 3.43
N ALA A 68 10.50 1.59 2.40
CA ALA A 68 11.01 1.43 1.03
C ALA A 68 11.37 2.77 0.38
N SER A 69 10.70 3.86 0.75
CA SER A 69 10.98 5.23 0.26
C SER A 69 12.07 5.97 1.04
N ALA A 70 12.64 5.35 2.08
CA ALA A 70 13.70 5.97 2.86
C ALA A 70 15.02 5.97 2.06
N PRO A 71 15.76 7.09 2.02
CA PRO A 71 17.02 7.21 1.28
C PRO A 71 18.18 6.41 1.87
#